data_AF-A0A8J7VW27-F1
#
_entry.id   AF-A0A8J7VW27-F1
#
_cell.length_a   1.000
_cell.length_b   1.000
_cell.length_c   1.000
_cell.angle_alpha   90.00
_cell.angle_beta   90.00
_cell.angle_gamma   90.00
#
_symmetry.space_group_name_H-M   'P 1'
#
loop_
_entity.id
_entity.type
_entity.pdbx_description
1 polymer ?
#
loop_
_entity_poly.entity_id
_entity_poly.type
_entity_poly.pdbx_seq_one_letter_code
_entity_poly.pdbx_strand_id
1 'polypeptide(L)' 'ESEQMTVFPRDDLATSETLVTITDRGSTMTGRGMRADLAARRVNLLAQTRTRYVPPRR' A
#
# COMPACT_ATOMS: atom_id res chain seq x y z
N GLU A 1 3.66 -5.99 2.23
CA GLU A 1 3.05 -7.18 2.85
C GLU A 1 1.73 -6.78 3.49
N SER A 2 0.70 -7.61 3.35
CA SER A 2 -0.63 -7.44 3.98
C SER A 2 -1.18 -8.82 4.32
N GLU A 3 -1.83 -8.94 5.47
CA GLU A 3 -2.37 -10.22 5.94
C GLU A 3 -3.59 -10.69 5.13
N GLN A 4 -4.39 -9.75 4.60
CA GLN A 4 -5.55 -10.05 3.75
C GLN A 4 -5.73 -8.95 2.69
N MET A 5 -5.88 -9.36 1.42
CA MET A 5 -6.06 -8.48 0.27
C MET A 5 -7.15 -9.03 -0.65
N THR A 6 -8.07 -8.17 -1.06
CA THR A 6 -9.11 -8.47 -2.04
C THR A 6 -8.74 -7.81 -3.36
N VAL A 7 -8.71 -8.58 -4.44
CA VAL A 7 -8.39 -8.08 -5.78
C VAL A 7 -9.64 -8.17 -6.65
N PHE A 8 -9.93 -7.11 -7.39
CA PHE A 8 -11.01 -6.97 -8.36
C PHE A 8 -10.37 -6.79 -9.76
N PRO A 9 -9.98 -7.88 -10.44
CA PRO A 9 -9.22 -7.79 -11.70
C PRO A 9 -9.99 -7.14 -12.85
N ARG A 10 -11.32 -7.19 -12.82
CA ARG A 10 -12.17 -6.58 -13.84
C ARG A 10 -12.22 -5.06 -13.74
N ASP A 11 -12.01 -4.54 -12.53
CA ASP A 11 -12.07 -3.12 -12.22
C ASP A 11 -10.66 -2.53 -12.02
N ASP A 12 -9.62 -3.31 -12.32
CA ASP A 12 -8.21 -2.96 -12.08
C ASP A 12 -7.97 -2.42 -10.67
N LEU A 13 -8.59 -3.04 -9.66
CA LEU A 13 -8.60 -2.51 -8.30
C LEU A 13 -8.21 -3.57 -7.29
N ALA A 14 -7.47 -3.18 -6.25
CA ALA A 14 -7.22 -4.01 -5.09
C ALA A 14 -7.52 -3.24 -3.82
N THR A 15 -8.15 -3.88 -2.84
CA THR A 15 -8.40 -3.32 -1.52
C THR A 15 -7.85 -4.21 -0.41
N SER A 16 -7.58 -3.59 0.72
CA SER A 16 -7.35 -4.29 1.98
C SER A 16 -8.00 -3.47 3.08
N GLU A 17 -8.56 -4.13 4.08
CA GLU A 17 -9.08 -3.49 5.31
C GLU A 17 -8.15 -3.68 6.51
N THR A 18 -7.09 -4.48 6.32
CA THR A 18 -6.12 -4.84 7.35
C THR A 18 -4.90 -3.91 7.32
N LEU A 19 -3.90 -4.20 8.15
CA LEU A 19 -2.67 -3.45 8.18
C LEU A 19 -1.83 -3.77 6.93
N VAL A 20 -1.43 -2.74 6.19
CA VAL A 20 -0.70 -2.86 4.94
C VAL A 20 0.64 -2.16 5.07
N THR A 21 1.70 -2.83 4.64
CA THR A 21 3.04 -2.25 4.52
C THR A 21 3.45 -2.16 3.05
N ILE A 22 3.72 -0.95 2.59
CA ILE A 22 4.21 -0.60 1.25
C ILE A 22 5.68 -0.24 1.37
N THR A 23 6.53 -0.80 0.50
CA THR A 23 7.95 -0.47 0.43
C THR A 23 8.26 0.06 -0.97
N ASP A 24 8.70 1.31 -1.09
CA ASP A 24 9.13 1.92 -2.35
C ASP A 24 10.41 2.74 -2.15
N ARG A 25 11.45 2.48 -2.95
CA ARG A 25 12.72 3.24 -3.01
C ARG A 25 13.32 3.67 -1.66
N GLY A 26 13.26 2.81 -0.63
CA GLY A 26 13.78 3.12 0.71
C GLY A 26 12.77 3.78 1.65
N SER A 27 11.57 4.10 1.19
CA SER A 27 10.44 4.47 2.04
C SER A 27 9.61 3.24 2.38
N THR A 28 9.35 3.03 3.68
CA THR A 28 8.37 2.06 4.16
C THR A 28 7.18 2.82 4.70
N MET A 29 6.01 2.58 4.13
CA MET A 29 4.77 3.21 4.53
C MET A 29 3.81 2.15 5.04
N THR A 30 3.30 2.34 6.25
CA THR A 30 2.35 1.42 6.88
C THR A 30 1.05 2.15 7.13
N GLY A 31 -0.08 1.51 6.84
CA GLY A 31 -1.40 2.09 7.09
C GLY A 31 -2.43 1.00 7.34
N ARG A 32 -3.57 1.37 7.92
CA ARG A 32 -4.74 0.51 8.04
C ARG A 32 -5.65 0.79 6.85
N GLY A 33 -5.92 -0.25 6.09
CA GLY A 33 -6.70 -0.17 4.88
C GLY A 33 -5.92 0.42 3.69
N MET A 34 -6.18 -0.13 2.51
CA MET A 34 -5.50 0.23 1.27
C MET A 34 -6.46 0.13 0.09
N ARG A 35 -6.28 1.00 -0.89
CA ARG A 35 -6.90 0.92 -2.21
C ARG A 35 -5.82 1.16 -3.27
N ALA A 36 -5.59 0.17 -4.10
CA ALA A 36 -4.71 0.26 -5.26
C ALA A 36 -5.55 0.28 -6.54
N ASP A 37 -5.22 1.23 -7.40
CA ASP A 37 -5.63 1.29 -8.80
C ASP A 37 -4.47 0.72 -9.63
N LEU A 38 -4.70 -0.45 -10.22
CA LEU A 38 -3.73 -1.23 -10.97
C LEU A 38 -3.51 -0.66 -12.37
N ALA A 39 -4.55 -0.07 -12.98
CA ALA A 39 -4.47 0.57 -14.28
C ALA A 39 -3.59 1.83 -14.21
N ALA A 40 -3.77 2.65 -13.18
CA ALA A 40 -2.97 3.84 -12.93
C ALA A 40 -1.70 3.57 -12.12
N ARG A 41 -1.47 2.33 -11.67
CA ARG A 41 -0.38 1.90 -10.78
C ARG A 41 -0.26 2.80 -9.54
N ARG A 42 -1.40 3.23 -8.98
CA ARG A 42 -1.48 4.16 -7.85
C ARG A 42 -1.98 3.44 -6.61
N VAL A 43 -1.32 3.63 -5.47
CA VAL A 43 -1.75 3.05 -4.20
C VAL A 43 -2.07 4.15 -3.20
N ASN A 44 -3.25 4.08 -2.61
CA ASN A 44 -3.71 4.98 -1.55
C ASN A 44 -3.93 4.17 -0.27
N LEU A 45 -3.43 4.68 0.85
CA LEU A 45 -3.73 4.14 2.17
C LEU A 45 -4.87 4.93 2.80
N LEU A 46 -5.82 4.22 3.40
CA LEU A 46 -7.11 4.80 3.77
C LEU A 46 -7.10 5.40 5.19
N ALA A 47 -6.36 4.81 6.12
CA ALA A 47 -6.31 5.28 7.50
C ALA A 47 -4.97 4.99 8.20
N GLN A 48 -4.71 5.74 9.29
CA GLN A 48 -3.59 5.53 10.22
C GLN A 48 -2.22 5.36 9.53
N THR A 49 -1.98 6.18 8.52
CA THR A 49 -0.76 6.16 7.73
C THR A 49 0.44 6.65 8.53
N ARG A 50 1.45 5.80 8.66
CA ARG A 50 2.78 6.11 9.17
C ARG A 50 3.79 5.87 8.06
N THR A 51 4.49 6.91 7.67
CA THR A 51 5.56 6.82 6.67
C THR A 51 6.90 6.91 7.38
N ARG A 52 7.77 5.92 7.15
CA ARG A 52 9.16 5.94 7.59
C ARG A 52 10.06 5.96 6.36
N TYR A 53 10.76 7.07 6.17
CA TYR A 53 11.83 7.16 5.18
C TYR A 53 13.09 6.50 5.75
N VAL A 54 13.63 5.50 5.05
CA VAL A 54 14.93 4.90 5.32
C VAL A 54 15.89 5.44 4.24
N PRO A 55 16.79 6.36 4.59
CA PRO A 55 17.77 6.86 3.64
C PRO A 55 18.61 5.70 3.06
N PRO A 56 18.94 5.71 1.77
CA PRO A 56 19.86 4.72 1.22
C PRO A 56 21.20 4.83 1.97
N ARG A 57 21.68 3.69 2.49
CA ARG A 57 22.99 3.62 3.15
C ARG A 57 24.04 3.92 2.07
N ARG A 58 24.81 4.98 2.31
CA ARG A 58 25.80 5.55 1.40
C ARG A 58 27.00 4.64 1.22
#